data_AF-A0A7J7NQW3-F1
#
_entry.id   AF-A0A7J7NQW3-F1
#
_cell.length_a   1.000
_cell.length_b   1.000
_cell.length_c   1.000
_cell.angle_alpha   90.00
_cell.angle_beta   90.00
_cell.angle_gamma   90.00
#
_symmetry.space_group_name_H-M   'P 1'
#
loop_
_entity.id
_entity.type
_entity.pdbx_description
1 polymer ?
#
loop_
_entity_poly.entity_id
_entity_poly.type
_entity_poly.pdbx_seq_one_letter_code
_entity_poly.pdbx_strand_id
1 'polypeptide(L)'
;MSAEKLSFLLPAVFTIGPRVDDFDSLLRYAKLLSNHDRHSNDVRELVQGIIEGETHVLAAGTTLKEVFRDTKEFKKEVFDKVQLELNQFGLLIYNANIKQLVDVKGHEYFSYVGQRLQNEDANQAKVDVVEAKMKGAVGAKLRKGQTVQNIAKIDAETKIATVKRDGTSSEMGAFQEAKSGRLDTLQAGETSVGIPRQGRQKP
;
A
#
# COMPACT_ATOMS: atom_id res chain seq x y z
N MET A 1 -4.61 14.37 33.09
CA MET A 1 -5.29 15.26 32.12
C MET A 1 -5.02 14.67 30.76
N SER A 2 -6.03 14.11 30.09
CA SER A 2 -5.90 13.73 28.67
C SER A 2 -5.61 14.96 27.82
N ALA A 3 -4.82 14.79 26.74
CA ALA A 3 -4.52 15.85 25.78
C ALA A 3 -5.79 16.53 25.22
N GLU A 4 -6.96 15.88 25.32
CA GLU A 4 -8.25 16.40 24.84
C GLU A 4 -9.26 16.76 25.95
N LYS A 5 -8.90 16.75 27.25
CA LYS A 5 -9.81 17.11 28.36
C LYS A 5 -11.18 16.37 28.33
N LEU A 6 -11.17 15.08 27.95
CA LEU A 6 -12.38 14.27 27.93
C LEU A 6 -12.50 13.43 29.21
N SER A 7 -13.71 13.46 29.80
CA SER A 7 -14.11 12.55 30.86
C SER A 7 -14.65 11.27 30.22
N PHE A 8 -14.14 10.11 30.62
CA PHE A 8 -14.61 8.81 30.15
C PHE A 8 -14.51 7.78 31.26
N LEU A 9 -15.21 6.66 31.09
CA LEU A 9 -15.15 5.53 32.00
C LEU A 9 -14.48 4.34 31.31
N LEU A 10 -13.52 3.72 32.00
CA LEU A 10 -12.92 2.46 31.59
C LEU A 10 -13.38 1.36 32.56
N PRO A 11 -14.44 0.60 32.24
CA PRO A 11 -14.89 -0.48 33.09
C PRO A 11 -13.85 -1.60 33.06
N ALA A 12 -13.24 -1.90 34.19
CA ALA A 12 -12.25 -2.96 34.30
C ALA A 12 -12.48 -3.79 35.56
N VAL A 13 -12.23 -5.09 35.45
CA VAL A 13 -12.27 -6.03 36.58
C VAL A 13 -10.92 -6.72 36.67
N PHE A 14 -10.25 -6.55 37.81
CA PHE A 14 -8.96 -7.18 38.08
C PHE A 14 -9.11 -8.24 39.17
N THR A 15 -8.46 -9.38 38.97
CA THR A 15 -8.28 -10.41 40.00
C THR A 15 -6.83 -10.33 40.45
N ILE A 16 -6.61 -9.83 41.66
CA ILE A 16 -5.29 -9.55 42.22
C ILE A 16 -5.14 -10.29 43.54
N GLY A 17 -3.95 -10.83 43.78
CA GLY A 17 -3.61 -11.43 45.06
C GLY A 17 -2.10 -11.49 45.26
N PRO A 18 -1.63 -12.05 46.39
CA PRO A 18 -0.21 -12.19 46.64
C PRO A 18 0.43 -13.11 45.60
N ARG A 19 1.66 -12.77 45.21
CA ARG A 19 2.56 -13.65 44.46
C ARG A 19 3.10 -14.72 45.42
N VAL A 20 2.69 -15.97 45.24
CA VAL A 20 3.00 -17.08 46.17
C VAL A 20 4.26 -17.88 45.81
N ASP A 21 4.75 -17.73 44.58
CA ASP A 21 5.94 -18.37 44.03
C ASP A 21 7.26 -17.70 44.47
N ASP A 22 7.18 -16.49 45.04
CA ASP A 22 8.34 -15.71 45.47
C ASP A 22 8.24 -15.31 46.95
N PHE A 23 9.23 -15.71 47.74
CA PHE A 23 9.27 -15.42 49.17
C PHE A 23 9.40 -13.92 49.47
N ASP A 24 10.17 -13.18 48.66
CA ASP A 24 10.35 -11.74 48.85
C ASP A 24 9.04 -10.98 48.60
N SER A 25 8.28 -11.39 47.59
CA SER A 25 6.94 -10.88 47.32
C SER A 25 5.97 -11.18 48.46
N LEU A 26 5.97 -12.41 48.99
CA LEU A 26 5.17 -12.75 50.17
C LEU A 26 5.52 -11.90 51.39
N LEU A 27 6.81 -11.61 51.60
CA LEU A 27 7.26 -10.73 52.68
C LEU A 27 6.77 -9.29 52.50
N ARG A 28 6.82 -8.75 51.27
CA ARG A 28 6.28 -7.42 50.93
C ARG A 28 4.77 -7.36 51.19
N TYR A 29 4.05 -8.40 50.78
CA TYR A 29 2.61 -8.50 51.02
C TYR A 29 2.27 -8.60 52.52
N ALA A 30 3.03 -9.39 53.29
CA ALA A 30 2.85 -9.47 54.73
C ALA A 30 3.10 -8.13 55.43
N LYS A 31 4.12 -7.37 55.00
CA LYS A 31 4.39 -6.01 55.49
C LYS A 31 3.28 -5.01 55.13
N LEU A 32 2.69 -5.15 53.94
CA LEU A 32 1.52 -4.35 53.57
C LEU A 32 0.38 -4.63 54.55
N LEU A 33 0.04 -5.90 54.77
CA LEU A 33 -1.05 -6.29 55.67
C LEU A 33 -0.81 -5.91 57.14
N SER A 34 0.43 -5.87 57.62
CA SER A 34 0.73 -5.52 59.02
C SER A 34 0.44 -4.06 59.36
N ASN A 35 0.41 -3.17 58.37
CA ASN A 35 0.18 -1.74 58.55
C ASN A 35 -1.31 -1.37 58.51
N HIS A 36 -2.19 -2.33 58.21
CA HIS A 36 -3.61 -2.12 58.02
C HIS A 36 -4.40 -2.87 59.10
N ASP A 37 -5.38 -2.19 59.70
CA ASP A 37 -6.28 -2.83 60.64
C ASP A 37 -7.09 -3.91 59.90
N ARG A 38 -7.43 -5.02 60.55
CA ARG A 38 -8.04 -6.21 59.90
C ARG A 38 -9.38 -5.95 59.20
N HIS A 39 -9.95 -4.77 59.42
CA HIS A 39 -11.23 -4.32 58.87
C HIS A 39 -11.11 -3.16 57.88
N SER A 40 -9.90 -2.69 57.57
CA SER A 40 -9.73 -1.55 56.69
C SER A 40 -9.75 -1.98 55.21
N ASN A 41 -10.43 -1.17 54.39
CA ASN A 41 -10.43 -1.34 52.93
C ASN A 41 -9.14 -0.79 52.30
N ASP A 42 -8.13 -0.44 53.10
CA ASP A 42 -6.94 0.32 52.69
C ASP A 42 -6.17 -0.36 51.55
N VAL A 43 -6.01 -1.68 51.61
CA VAL A 43 -5.32 -2.43 50.54
C VAL A 43 -6.10 -2.38 49.23
N ARG A 44 -7.43 -2.44 49.32
CA ARG A 44 -8.30 -2.33 48.14
C ARG A 44 -8.24 -0.93 47.56
N GLU A 45 -8.29 0.11 48.40
CA GLU A 45 -8.17 1.51 47.98
C GLU A 45 -6.80 1.82 47.39
N LEU A 46 -5.72 1.29 47.97
CA LEU A 46 -4.37 1.40 47.44
C LEU A 46 -4.28 0.79 46.03
N VAL A 47 -4.72 -0.46 45.89
CA VAL A 47 -4.70 -1.16 44.60
C VAL A 47 -5.57 -0.44 43.57
N GLN A 48 -6.74 0.04 43.97
CA GLN A 48 -7.60 0.84 43.11
C GLN A 48 -6.92 2.14 42.68
N GLY A 49 -6.27 2.85 43.61
CA GLY A 49 -5.53 4.08 43.32
C GLY A 49 -4.36 3.86 42.36
N ILE A 50 -3.63 2.75 42.47
CA ILE A 50 -2.57 2.38 41.53
C ILE A 50 -3.15 2.15 40.13
N ILE A 51 -4.23 1.36 40.02
CA ILE A 51 -4.89 1.08 38.74
C ILE A 51 -5.38 2.38 38.09
N GLU A 52 -6.06 3.23 38.85
CA GLU A 52 -6.59 4.49 38.36
C GLU A 52 -5.47 5.45 37.94
N GLY A 53 -4.41 5.56 38.75
CA GLY A 53 -3.26 6.41 38.49
C GLY A 53 -2.52 6.02 37.21
N GLU A 54 -2.12 4.75 37.09
CA GLU A 54 -1.38 4.26 35.92
C GLU A 54 -2.23 4.29 34.64
N THR A 55 -3.50 3.90 34.73
CA THR A 55 -4.42 3.98 33.58
C THR A 55 -4.60 5.42 33.12
N HIS A 56 -4.68 6.37 34.05
CA HIS A 56 -4.83 7.79 33.73
C HIS A 56 -3.57 8.37 33.06
N VAL A 57 -2.37 7.95 33.46
CA VAL A 57 -1.12 8.37 32.80
C VAL A 57 -1.08 7.87 31.36
N LEU A 58 -1.42 6.60 31.13
CA LEU A 58 -1.45 6.00 29.79
C LEU A 58 -2.48 6.66 28.87
N ALA A 59 -3.68 6.90 29.40
CA ALA A 59 -4.72 7.58 28.64
C ALA A 59 -4.43 9.07 28.40
N ALA A 60 -3.49 9.66 29.14
CA ALA A 60 -3.04 11.02 28.89
C ALA A 60 -1.99 11.12 27.76
N GLY A 61 -1.12 10.11 27.65
CA GLY A 61 -0.09 10.04 26.62
C GLY A 61 -0.57 9.54 25.26
N THR A 62 -1.68 8.80 25.22
CA THR A 62 -2.20 8.15 24.01
C THR A 62 -3.32 8.99 23.38
N THR A 63 -3.38 9.06 22.05
CA THR A 63 -4.51 9.72 21.38
C THR A 63 -5.76 8.84 21.47
N LEU A 64 -6.94 9.45 21.57
CA LEU A 64 -8.18 8.67 21.69
C LEU A 64 -8.37 7.70 20.51
N LYS A 65 -7.94 8.10 19.31
CA LYS A 65 -7.99 7.29 18.09
C LYS A 65 -7.19 5.98 18.24
N GLU A 66 -6.01 6.04 18.85
CA GLU A 66 -5.16 4.87 19.10
C GLU A 66 -5.78 3.96 20.16
N VAL A 67 -6.30 4.53 21.25
CA VAL A 67 -6.96 3.72 22.30
C VAL A 67 -8.18 2.95 21.76
N PHE A 68 -8.92 3.56 20.82
CA PHE A 68 -10.04 2.89 20.15
C PHE A 68 -9.62 1.85 19.10
N ARG A 69 -8.60 2.17 18.30
CA ARG A 69 -8.17 1.32 17.18
C ARG A 69 -7.39 0.11 17.66
N ASP A 70 -6.55 0.28 18.68
CA ASP A 70 -5.72 -0.80 19.24
C ASP A 70 -6.01 -1.07 20.72
N THR A 71 -7.23 -1.52 20.97
CA THR A 71 -7.66 -1.94 22.31
C THR A 71 -6.85 -3.10 22.87
N LYS A 72 -6.04 -3.82 22.07
CA LYS A 72 -5.19 -4.91 22.60
C LYS A 72 -3.89 -4.37 23.15
N GLU A 73 -3.21 -3.50 22.41
CA GLU A 73 -1.97 -2.87 22.86
C GLU A 73 -2.21 -2.02 24.11
N PHE A 74 -3.25 -1.20 24.12
CA PHE A 74 -3.61 -0.39 25.30
C PHE A 74 -3.86 -1.26 26.55
N LYS A 75 -4.59 -2.37 26.41
CA LYS A 75 -4.86 -3.28 27.54
C LYS A 75 -3.59 -3.91 28.09
N LYS A 76 -2.67 -4.29 27.20
CA LYS A 76 -1.38 -4.86 27.57
C LYS A 76 -0.53 -3.82 28.30
N GLU A 77 -0.50 -2.59 27.81
CA GLU A 77 0.28 -1.52 28.43
C GLU A 77 -0.26 -1.16 29.83
N VAL A 78 -1.59 -1.06 29.98
CA VAL A 78 -2.23 -0.89 31.30
C VAL A 78 -1.87 -2.04 32.23
N PHE A 79 -1.96 -3.28 31.75
CA PHE A 79 -1.60 -4.45 32.54
C PHE A 79 -0.14 -4.41 33.00
N ASP A 80 0.80 -4.15 32.09
CA ASP A 80 2.24 -4.16 32.36
C ASP A 80 2.63 -3.05 33.35
N LYS A 81 2.07 -1.84 33.19
CA LYS A 81 2.31 -0.72 34.10
C LYS A 81 1.76 -0.96 35.50
N VAL A 82 0.50 -1.40 35.59
CA VAL A 82 -0.13 -1.71 36.88
C VAL A 82 0.61 -2.86 37.57
N GLN A 83 0.99 -3.91 36.84
CA GLN A 83 1.73 -5.03 37.42
C GLN A 83 3.09 -4.60 37.98
N LEU A 84 3.78 -3.66 37.32
CA LEU A 84 5.07 -3.13 37.78
C LEU A 84 4.93 -2.43 39.14
N GLU A 85 3.90 -1.59 39.31
CA GLU A 85 3.61 -0.95 40.59
C GLU A 85 3.20 -1.96 41.67
N LEU A 86 2.33 -2.91 41.33
CA LEU A 86 1.87 -3.96 42.26
C LEU A 86 2.99 -4.87 42.76
N ASN A 87 4.05 -5.09 41.96
CA ASN A 87 5.21 -5.88 42.36
C ASN A 87 5.90 -5.30 43.62
N GLN A 88 5.86 -3.98 43.82
CA GLN A 88 6.47 -3.34 44.99
C GLN A 88 5.84 -3.82 46.30
N PHE A 89 4.56 -4.20 46.23
CA PHE A 89 3.74 -4.72 47.32
C PHE A 89 3.62 -6.24 47.34
N GLY A 90 4.31 -6.94 46.42
CA GLY A 90 4.23 -8.41 46.30
C GLY A 90 2.89 -8.91 45.75
N LEU A 91 2.15 -8.04 45.04
CA LEU A 91 0.87 -8.37 44.43
C LEU A 91 1.03 -8.76 42.95
N LEU A 92 0.20 -9.71 42.53
CA LEU A 92 0.16 -10.25 41.17
C LEU A 92 -1.26 -10.15 40.62
N ILE A 93 -1.37 -9.67 39.39
CA ILE A 93 -2.60 -9.71 38.62
C ILE A 93 -2.73 -11.11 38.02
N TYR A 94 -3.68 -11.89 38.53
CA TYR A 94 -4.04 -13.20 37.97
C TYR A 94 -4.88 -13.08 36.71
N ASN A 95 -5.75 -12.08 36.68
CA ASN A 95 -6.63 -11.82 35.53
C ASN A 95 -7.00 -10.33 35.46
N ALA A 96 -7.16 -9.82 34.25
CA ALA A 96 -7.63 -8.47 33.99
C ALA A 96 -8.62 -8.50 32.83
N ASN A 97 -9.87 -8.09 33.10
CA ASN A 97 -10.89 -7.89 32.08
C ASN A 97 -11.17 -6.40 31.93
N ILE A 98 -10.49 -5.78 30.97
CA ILE A 98 -10.66 -4.38 30.62
C ILE A 98 -11.65 -4.31 29.45
N LYS A 99 -12.78 -3.63 29.67
CA LYS A 99 -13.80 -3.38 28.64
C LYS A 99 -13.47 -2.15 27.82
N GLN A 100 -14.22 -1.96 26.74
CA GLN A 100 -14.11 -0.78 25.91
C GLN A 100 -14.55 0.47 26.67
N LEU A 101 -13.92 1.59 26.34
CA LEU A 101 -14.24 2.89 26.90
C LEU A 101 -15.69 3.27 26.59
N VAL A 102 -16.35 3.82 27.60
CA VAL A 102 -17.73 4.29 27.51
C VAL A 102 -17.80 5.75 27.92
N ASP A 103 -18.64 6.50 27.21
CA ASP A 103 -18.97 7.88 27.55
C ASP A 103 -19.58 7.95 28.96
N VAL A 104 -19.29 9.03 29.67
CA VAL A 104 -20.04 9.40 30.89
C VAL A 104 -21.43 9.86 30.46
N LYS A 105 -22.46 9.56 31.26
CA LYS A 105 -23.85 9.99 30.96
C LYS A 105 -23.92 11.50 30.66
N GLY A 106 -24.45 11.85 29.50
CA GLY A 106 -24.57 13.24 29.02
C GLY A 106 -23.53 13.64 27.96
N HIS A 107 -22.56 12.78 27.65
CA HIS A 107 -21.61 12.95 26.55
C HIS A 107 -21.78 11.83 25.52
N GLU A 108 -21.65 12.13 24.23
CA GLU A 108 -21.75 11.16 23.12
C GLU A 108 -20.46 11.12 22.28
N TYR A 109 -19.35 11.54 22.87
CA TYR A 109 -18.11 11.76 22.13
C TYR A 109 -17.49 10.43 21.65
N PHE A 110 -17.43 9.42 22.52
CA PHE A 110 -16.90 8.10 22.20
C PHE A 110 -17.76 7.38 21.15
N SER A 111 -19.08 7.57 21.23
CA SER A 111 -20.02 7.05 20.23
C SER A 111 -19.81 7.69 18.85
N TYR A 112 -19.68 9.02 18.80
CA TYR A 112 -19.48 9.76 17.56
C TYR A 112 -18.09 9.53 16.95
N VAL A 113 -17.04 9.50 17.76
CA VAL A 113 -15.67 9.18 17.32
C VAL A 113 -15.60 7.76 16.78
N GLY A 114 -16.20 6.79 17.47
CA GLY A 114 -16.28 5.41 16.99
C GLY A 114 -16.97 5.30 15.63
N GLN A 115 -18.08 6.02 15.45
CA GLN A 115 -18.79 6.05 14.17
C GLN A 115 -17.98 6.75 13.06
N ARG A 116 -17.30 7.86 13.39
CA ARG A 116 -16.41 8.56 12.44
C ARG A 116 -15.24 7.71 11.99
N LEU A 117 -14.56 7.02 12.90
CA LEU A 117 -13.45 6.12 12.56
C LEU A 117 -13.88 5.03 11.57
N GLN A 118 -15.01 4.37 11.82
CA GLN A 118 -15.54 3.33 10.93
C GLN A 118 -15.85 3.88 9.54
N ASN A 119 -16.45 5.09 9.50
CA ASN A 119 -16.74 5.77 8.24
C ASN A 119 -15.47 6.25 7.53
N GLU A 120 -14.44 6.66 8.27
CA GLU A 120 -13.15 7.12 7.72
C GLU A 120 -12.44 5.98 6.98
N ASP A 121 -12.36 4.79 7.58
CA ASP A 121 -11.78 3.59 6.95
C ASP A 121 -12.60 3.18 5.70
N ALA A 122 -13.93 3.19 5.79
CA ALA A 122 -14.81 2.84 4.67
C ALA A 122 -14.72 3.86 3.52
N ASN A 123 -14.61 5.15 3.85
CA ASN A 123 -14.47 6.20 2.85
C ASN A 123 -13.08 6.18 2.21
N GLN A 124 -12.03 5.92 2.99
CA GLN A 124 -10.68 5.78 2.45
C GLN A 124 -10.61 4.62 1.46
N ALA A 125 -11.17 3.45 1.80
CA ALA A 125 -11.24 2.32 0.86
C ALA A 125 -11.99 2.67 -0.44
N LYS A 126 -13.07 3.47 -0.37
CA LYS A 126 -13.77 3.94 -1.57
C LYS A 126 -12.89 4.88 -2.40
N VAL A 127 -12.18 5.80 -1.76
CA VAL A 127 -11.24 6.72 -2.43
C VAL A 127 -10.15 5.91 -3.14
N ASP A 128 -9.53 4.95 -2.45
CA ASP A 128 -8.47 4.10 -3.01
C ASP A 128 -8.95 3.32 -4.24
N VAL A 129 -10.17 2.78 -4.19
CA VAL A 129 -10.79 2.08 -5.35
C VAL A 129 -11.03 3.04 -6.52
N VAL A 130 -11.52 4.25 -6.25
CA VAL A 130 -11.78 5.26 -7.30
C VAL A 130 -10.46 5.73 -7.91
N GLU A 131 -9.43 5.98 -7.11
CA GLU A 131 -8.10 6.37 -7.58
C GLU A 131 -7.45 5.26 -8.41
N ALA A 132 -7.54 4.00 -7.96
CA ALA A 132 -7.04 2.85 -8.71
C ALA A 132 -7.75 2.71 -10.07
N LYS A 133 -9.08 2.89 -10.11
CA LYS A 133 -9.86 2.89 -11.36
C LYS A 133 -9.45 4.04 -12.27
N MET A 134 -9.28 5.25 -11.73
CA MET A 134 -8.85 6.42 -12.51
C MET A 134 -7.47 6.17 -13.13
N LYS A 135 -6.51 5.70 -12.33
CA LYS A 135 -5.16 5.37 -12.78
C LYS A 135 -5.16 4.28 -13.84
N GLY A 136 -5.99 3.24 -13.67
CA GLY A 136 -6.19 2.18 -14.65
C GLY A 136 -6.77 2.70 -15.98
N ALA A 137 -7.79 3.56 -15.92
CA ALA A 137 -8.42 4.15 -17.09
C ALA A 137 -7.48 5.09 -17.86
N VAL A 138 -6.72 5.93 -17.15
CA VAL A 138 -5.70 6.81 -17.73
C VAL A 138 -4.59 5.99 -18.38
N GLY A 139 -4.07 4.97 -17.70
CA GLY A 139 -3.04 4.08 -18.24
C GLY A 139 -3.51 3.30 -19.47
N ALA A 140 -4.77 2.87 -19.50
CA ALA A 140 -5.36 2.22 -20.66
C ALA A 140 -5.51 3.17 -21.86
N LYS A 141 -5.98 4.41 -21.64
CA LYS A 141 -6.08 5.41 -22.70
C LYS A 141 -4.70 5.83 -23.23
N LEU A 142 -3.71 5.99 -22.35
CA LEU A 142 -2.35 6.35 -22.74
C LEU A 142 -1.72 5.27 -23.61
N ARG A 143 -1.84 3.98 -23.22
CA ARG A 143 -1.37 2.85 -24.06
C ARG A 143 -2.05 2.83 -25.41
N LYS A 144 -3.38 2.99 -25.46
CA LYS A 144 -4.11 3.07 -26.74
C LYS A 144 -3.60 4.21 -27.61
N GLY A 145 -3.40 5.40 -27.04
CA GLY A 145 -2.86 6.56 -27.75
C GLY A 145 -1.46 6.31 -28.31
N GLN A 146 -0.56 5.74 -27.50
CA GLN A 146 0.79 5.35 -27.93
C GLN A 146 0.75 4.30 -29.04
N THR A 147 -0.11 3.27 -28.93
CA THR A 147 -0.27 2.27 -30.00
C THR A 147 -0.71 2.92 -31.31
N VAL A 148 -1.69 3.81 -31.28
CA VAL A 148 -2.16 4.52 -32.49
C VAL A 148 -1.07 5.41 -33.08
N GLN A 149 -0.35 6.16 -32.25
CA GLN A 149 0.77 6.99 -32.71
C GLN A 149 1.90 6.15 -33.32
N ASN A 150 2.23 5.01 -32.72
CA ASN A 150 3.23 4.10 -33.24
C ASN A 150 2.82 3.49 -34.58
N ILE A 151 1.57 3.05 -34.72
CA ILE A 151 1.03 2.55 -36.00
C ILE A 151 1.13 3.64 -37.07
N ALA A 152 0.67 4.87 -36.77
CA ALA A 152 0.74 5.97 -37.73
C ALA A 152 2.18 6.31 -38.15
N LYS A 153 3.14 6.23 -37.23
CA LYS A 153 4.56 6.43 -37.52
C LYS A 153 5.11 5.33 -38.43
N ILE A 154 4.80 4.07 -38.13
CA ILE A 154 5.22 2.91 -38.96
C ILE A 154 4.62 3.02 -40.37
N ASP A 155 3.35 3.37 -40.49
CA ASP A 155 2.69 3.54 -41.79
C ASP A 155 3.31 4.68 -42.60
N ALA A 156 3.64 5.80 -41.96
CA ALA A 156 4.32 6.93 -42.61
C ALA A 156 5.72 6.53 -43.10
N GLU A 157 6.51 5.84 -42.27
CA GLU A 157 7.83 5.33 -42.64
C GLU A 157 7.73 4.31 -43.79
N THR A 158 6.72 3.44 -43.76
CA THR A 158 6.47 2.44 -44.81
C THR A 158 6.13 3.11 -46.13
N LYS A 159 5.24 4.13 -46.14
CA LYS A 159 4.92 4.90 -47.36
C LYS A 159 6.13 5.63 -47.92
N ILE A 160 6.99 6.20 -47.07
CA ILE A 160 8.23 6.84 -47.53
C ILE A 160 9.16 5.79 -48.17
N ALA A 161 9.26 4.61 -47.56
CA ALA A 161 10.10 3.53 -48.08
C ALA A 161 9.59 2.98 -49.42
N THR A 162 8.27 2.84 -49.62
CA THR A 162 7.69 2.40 -50.90
C THR A 162 7.91 3.45 -51.99
N VAL A 163 7.65 4.73 -51.72
CA VAL A 163 7.87 5.81 -52.71
C VAL A 163 9.35 5.89 -53.12
N LYS A 164 10.29 5.74 -52.17
CA LYS A 164 11.73 5.67 -52.50
C LYS A 164 12.08 4.45 -53.35
N ARG A 165 11.49 3.29 -53.06
CA ARG A 165 11.66 2.08 -53.89
C ARG A 165 11.10 2.26 -55.29
N ASP A 166 9.92 2.82 -55.43
CA ASP A 166 9.27 3.01 -56.72
C ASP A 166 10.01 4.06 -57.57
N GLY A 167 10.47 5.15 -56.94
CA GLY A 167 11.32 6.16 -57.59
C GLY A 167 12.65 5.58 -58.08
N THR A 168 13.33 4.78 -57.25
CA THR A 168 14.59 4.11 -57.66
C THR A 168 14.37 3.02 -58.70
N SER A 169 13.23 2.31 -58.68
CA SER A 169 12.89 1.33 -59.71
C SER A 169 12.55 1.99 -61.05
N SER A 170 11.90 3.15 -61.03
CA SER A 170 11.56 3.93 -62.22
C SER A 170 12.81 4.57 -62.83
N GLU A 171 13.72 5.08 -62.00
CA GLU A 171 15.03 5.56 -62.45
C GLU A 171 15.89 4.43 -63.02
N MET A 172 15.92 3.25 -62.38
CA MET A 172 16.64 2.09 -62.93
C MET A 172 16.01 1.54 -64.22
N GLY A 173 14.68 1.56 -64.34
CA GLY A 173 13.96 1.20 -65.56
C GLY A 173 14.29 2.14 -66.72
N ALA A 174 14.22 3.45 -66.48
CA ALA A 174 14.59 4.46 -67.46
C ALA A 174 16.07 4.38 -67.88
N PHE A 175 16.96 4.01 -66.96
CA PHE A 175 18.39 3.80 -67.28
C PHE A 175 18.64 2.55 -68.14
N GLN A 176 17.87 1.47 -67.96
CA GLN A 176 17.97 0.28 -68.81
C GLN A 176 17.37 0.52 -70.20
N GLU A 177 16.24 1.21 -70.29
CA GLU A 177 15.56 1.52 -71.55
C GLU A 177 16.40 2.48 -72.42
N ALA A 178 17.05 3.48 -71.81
CA ALA A 178 18.01 4.37 -72.48
C ALA A 178 19.28 3.64 -72.98
N LYS A 179 19.66 2.53 -72.35
CA LYS A 179 20.80 1.70 -72.77
C LYS A 179 20.41 0.75 -73.90
N SER A 180 19.17 0.25 -73.91
CA SER A 180 18.59 -0.57 -74.98
C SER A 180 18.43 0.22 -76.29
N GLY A 181 17.84 1.43 -76.24
CA GLY A 181 17.63 2.26 -77.43
C GLY A 181 18.93 2.75 -78.10
N ARG A 182 20.05 2.72 -77.36
CA ARG A 182 21.38 3.08 -77.89
C ARG A 182 22.09 1.90 -78.57
N LEU A 183 21.67 0.66 -78.33
CA LEU A 183 22.17 -0.52 -79.04
C LEU A 183 21.50 -0.70 -80.41
N ASP A 184 20.21 -0.40 -80.52
CA ASP A 184 19.46 -0.57 -81.78
C ASP A 184 19.90 0.42 -82.88
N THR A 185 20.46 1.57 -82.49
CA THR A 185 20.99 2.58 -83.44
C THR A 185 22.40 2.26 -83.97
N LEU A 186 23.12 1.29 -83.38
CA LEU A 186 24.44 0.85 -83.84
C LEU A 186 24.39 -0.35 -84.80
N GLN A 187 23.26 -1.07 -84.89
CA GLN A 187 23.12 -2.24 -85.76
C GLN A 187 22.53 -1.94 -87.16
N ALA A 188 22.13 -0.69 -87.44
CA ALA A 188 21.61 -0.29 -88.75
C ALA A 188 22.68 0.25 -89.74
N GLY A 189 23.96 0.29 -89.34
CA GLY A 189 25.05 0.95 -90.09
C GLY A 189 25.93 0.04 -90.97
N GLU A 190 25.86 -1.28 -90.84
CA GLU A 190 26.78 -2.17 -91.58
C GLU A 190 26.03 -3.37 -92.18
N THR A 191 25.68 -3.27 -93.47
CA THR A 191 25.60 -4.43 -94.38
C THR A 191 25.48 -3.96 -95.83
N SER A 192 26.63 -3.70 -96.47
CA SER A 192 26.73 -3.78 -97.92
C SER A 192 28.12 -4.30 -98.34
N VAL A 193 28.14 -5.08 -99.42
CA VAL A 193 29.27 -5.74 -100.12
C VAL A 193 29.65 -7.11 -99.49
N GLY A 194 29.28 -8.29 -100.02
CA GLY A 194 29.58 -8.89 -101.34
C GLY A 194 30.97 -9.57 -101.30
N ILE A 195 31.30 -10.80 -101.75
CA ILE A 195 30.76 -11.81 -102.69
C ILE A 195 31.45 -13.20 -102.36
N PRO A 196 31.43 -14.32 -103.16
CA PRO A 196 31.01 -15.67 -102.69
C PRO A 196 32.07 -16.80 -102.87
N ARG A 197 31.75 -18.07 -102.51
CA ARG A 197 31.97 -19.29 -103.34
C ARG A 197 31.58 -20.61 -102.65
N GLN A 198 30.80 -21.42 -103.41
CA GLN A 198 30.82 -22.89 -103.62
C GLN A 198 31.28 -23.83 -102.48
N GLY A 199 30.66 -24.96 -102.14
CA GLY A 199 29.60 -25.78 -102.73
C GLY A 199 29.73 -27.24 -102.21
N ARG A 200 28.67 -28.05 -102.37
CA ARG A 200 28.56 -29.53 -102.20
C ARG A 200 28.63 -30.06 -100.75
N GLN A 201 28.00 -31.17 -100.36
CA GLN A 201 27.03 -32.12 -100.93
C GLN A 201 26.36 -32.86 -99.74
N LYS A 202 25.20 -33.47 -100.02
CA LYS A 202 24.38 -34.39 -99.21
C LYS A 202 25.13 -35.61 -98.62
N PRO A 203 24.54 -36.39 -97.69
CA PRO A 203 23.39 -37.29 -97.94
C PRO A 203 22.01 -36.75 -97.53
#